data_AF-V4HXP0-F1
#
_entry.id   AF-V4HXP0-F1
#
_cell.length_a   1.000
_cell.length_b   1.000
_cell.length_c   1.000
_cell.angle_alpha   90.00
_cell.angle_beta   90.00
_cell.angle_gamma   90.00
#
_symmetry.space_group_name_H-M   'P 1'
#
loop_
_entity.id
_entity.type
_entity.pdbx_description
1 polymer ?
#
loop_
_entity_poly.entity_id
_entity_poly.type
_entity_poly.pdbx_seq_one_letter_code
_entity_poly.pdbx_strand_id
1 'polypeptide(L)'
;MFTWKDPINKVCIIALSISLYLFFDDRQFWFFQASSEFANDSNKPRDTEAELSVVGVDIQSELNGKDSVKLREIADHQTNLRRYGRCQPPLGGSIKYRIENGIYTWVDSKGITNYSDQKPKHHAALYQPKNSRVLDYFELRIKGKTVTHSFKNALITRLNAIFRSYTSVIGLQAMRKVTLNIEVLPNRREYERVVKSYGGDGTNTTGIYFGNKNTALVVQRSYEQTMQTAVHEAVHAINQAVIGYSPRWLNEGLAEYFETVEVKMHHAKIKPQYFLNKQGHIGGKVVAPLELLNAEHLWSTENAEPFYKSSWAFVHFLMSSNSGRQTLKDILLQEQSEPCSSLTANQLKGIMTNNQPNLAAAFQKYLNLPIKTQRL
;
A
#
# COMPACT_ATOMS: atom_id res chain seq x y z
N MET A 1 -36.29 -21.45 -50.64
CA MET A 1 -35.65 -21.79 -49.35
C MET A 1 -34.44 -20.89 -49.18
N PHE A 2 -34.63 -19.66 -48.68
CA PHE A 2 -33.56 -18.68 -48.49
C PHE A 2 -33.03 -18.78 -47.06
N THR A 3 -31.74 -19.05 -46.93
CA THR A 3 -31.04 -19.32 -45.67
C THR A 3 -30.65 -18.00 -44.97
N TRP A 4 -31.37 -17.69 -43.88
CA TRP A 4 -31.11 -16.55 -42.99
C TRP A 4 -30.01 -16.85 -41.95
N LYS A 5 -28.75 -17.01 -42.36
CA LYS A 5 -27.64 -17.19 -41.39
C LYS A 5 -26.49 -16.19 -41.49
N ASP A 6 -26.40 -15.39 -42.55
CA ASP A 6 -25.28 -14.44 -42.71
C ASP A 6 -25.46 -13.01 -42.15
N PRO A 7 -26.66 -12.40 -42.09
CA PRO A 7 -26.76 -11.04 -41.56
C PRO A 7 -26.71 -10.98 -40.03
N ILE A 8 -27.16 -12.03 -39.32
CA ILE A 8 -27.18 -12.08 -37.85
C ILE A 8 -25.75 -12.17 -37.27
N ASN A 9 -24.86 -12.91 -37.92
CA ASN A 9 -23.46 -13.02 -37.47
C ASN A 9 -22.67 -11.71 -37.65
N LYS A 10 -22.91 -10.96 -38.73
CA LYS A 10 -22.23 -9.67 -38.94
C LYS A 10 -22.71 -8.59 -37.98
N VAL A 11 -24.01 -8.54 -37.68
CA VAL A 11 -24.57 -7.60 -36.71
C VAL A 11 -24.11 -7.93 -35.28
N CYS A 12 -24.05 -9.21 -34.90
CA CYS A 12 -23.53 -9.62 -33.59
C CYS A 12 -22.03 -9.31 -33.45
N ILE A 13 -21.20 -9.53 -34.48
CA ILE A 13 -19.77 -9.22 -34.42
C ILE A 13 -19.53 -7.70 -34.32
N ILE A 14 -20.30 -6.89 -35.05
CA ILE A 14 -20.18 -5.43 -34.98
C ILE A 14 -20.66 -4.91 -33.62
N ALA A 15 -21.78 -5.42 -33.08
CA ALA A 15 -22.27 -5.04 -31.75
C ALA A 15 -21.33 -5.48 -30.62
N LEU A 16 -20.72 -6.67 -30.72
CA LEU A 16 -19.71 -7.14 -29.75
C LEU A 16 -18.42 -6.31 -29.85
N SER A 17 -18.03 -5.90 -31.05
CA SER A 17 -16.83 -5.07 -31.28
C SER A 17 -17.02 -3.63 -30.80
N ILE A 18 -18.20 -3.05 -31.00
CA ILE A 18 -18.55 -1.72 -30.45
C ILE A 18 -18.65 -1.79 -28.93
N SER A 19 -19.23 -2.86 -28.37
CA SER A 19 -19.30 -3.06 -26.91
C SER A 19 -17.93 -3.27 -26.29
N LEU A 20 -17.04 -4.04 -26.94
CA LEU A 20 -15.64 -4.21 -26.52
C LEU A 20 -14.86 -2.90 -26.64
N TYR A 21 -15.08 -2.12 -27.69
CA TYR A 21 -14.44 -0.81 -27.86
C TYR A 21 -14.90 0.18 -26.76
N LEU A 22 -16.18 0.19 -26.41
CA LEU A 22 -16.73 0.99 -25.30
C LEU A 22 -16.32 0.48 -23.90
N PHE A 23 -15.90 -0.77 -23.78
CA PHE A 23 -15.41 -1.36 -22.52
C PHE A 23 -13.89 -1.18 -22.33
N PHE A 24 -13.13 -0.93 -23.40
CA PHE A 24 -11.67 -0.79 -23.39
C PHE A 24 -11.16 0.63 -23.70
N ASP A 25 -12.01 1.54 -24.20
CA ASP A 25 -11.69 2.97 -24.31
C ASP A 25 -12.24 3.68 -23.06
N ASP A 26 -11.34 4.22 -22.23
CA ASP A 26 -11.58 4.89 -20.94
C ASP A 26 -12.43 6.19 -21.08
N ARG A 27 -13.68 6.09 -21.57
CA ARG A 27 -14.65 7.19 -21.64
C ARG A 27 -15.85 6.93 -20.72
N GLN A 28 -15.92 7.79 -19.70
CA GLN A 28 -16.79 7.84 -18.52
C GLN A 28 -18.29 7.99 -18.83
N PHE A 29 -19.19 7.55 -17.92
CA PHE A 29 -20.53 8.14 -17.81
C PHE A 29 -21.03 8.27 -16.36
N TRP A 30 -21.13 9.53 -15.94
CA TRP A 30 -21.97 10.00 -14.84
C TRP A 30 -23.42 10.04 -15.34
N PHE A 31 -24.34 9.42 -14.60
CA PHE A 31 -25.75 9.79 -14.66
C PHE A 31 -26.14 10.45 -13.34
N PHE A 32 -26.56 11.71 -13.45
CA PHE A 32 -27.15 12.51 -12.38
C PHE A 32 -28.61 12.76 -12.77
N GLN A 33 -29.56 12.25 -11.98
CA GLN A 33 -30.96 12.69 -11.81
C GLN A 33 -31.75 11.57 -11.12
N ALA A 34 -32.77 11.79 -10.31
CA ALA A 34 -33.19 12.82 -9.37
C ALA A 34 -34.35 12.19 -8.58
N SER A 35 -34.49 12.58 -7.31
CA SER A 35 -35.70 12.56 -6.47
C SER A 35 -36.62 11.34 -6.44
N SER A 36 -36.79 10.80 -5.24
CA SER A 36 -38.14 10.62 -4.67
C SER A 36 -38.09 10.88 -3.17
N GLU A 37 -38.71 11.99 -2.76
CA GLU A 37 -39.16 12.29 -1.40
C GLU A 37 -40.30 11.34 -0.97
N PHE A 38 -40.69 11.48 0.30
CA PHE A 38 -41.68 10.75 1.12
C PHE A 38 -41.11 9.53 1.85
N ALA A 39 -41.15 9.42 3.19
CA ALA A 39 -42.00 10.07 4.19
C ALA A 39 -41.36 10.05 5.61
N ASN A 40 -41.86 10.99 6.45
CA ASN A 40 -41.80 11.04 7.93
C ASN A 40 -42.16 9.67 8.57
N ASP A 41 -41.90 9.32 9.84
CA ASP A 41 -41.96 10.08 11.08
C ASP A 41 -41.46 9.20 12.26
N SER A 42 -41.03 9.86 13.35
CA SER A 42 -41.12 9.48 14.77
C SER A 42 -40.91 8.02 15.25
N ASN A 43 -39.87 7.78 16.05
CA ASN A 43 -39.99 7.52 17.51
C ASN A 43 -38.69 6.99 18.14
N LYS A 44 -38.22 7.69 19.16
CA LYS A 44 -37.41 7.21 20.31
C LYS A 44 -38.38 7.14 21.52
N PRO A 45 -38.03 6.63 22.72
CA PRO A 45 -36.82 5.91 23.15
C PRO A 45 -37.10 4.67 24.05
N ARG A 46 -36.06 3.89 24.37
CA ARG A 46 -35.82 3.46 25.76
C ARG A 46 -34.43 2.86 25.98
N ASP A 47 -33.82 3.33 27.06
CA ASP A 47 -32.60 2.85 27.69
C ASP A 47 -32.84 1.49 28.38
N THR A 48 -31.83 0.63 28.33
CA THR A 48 -31.55 -0.34 29.40
C THR A 48 -30.05 -0.64 29.40
N GLU A 49 -29.40 -0.20 30.48
CA GLU A 49 -28.08 -0.63 30.91
C GLU A 49 -28.12 -2.14 31.23
N ALA A 50 -27.09 -2.87 30.78
CA ALA A 50 -26.80 -4.20 31.26
C ALA A 50 -25.29 -4.29 31.54
N GLU A 51 -24.96 -4.30 32.83
CA GLU A 51 -23.66 -4.70 33.36
C GLU A 51 -23.29 -6.10 32.86
N LEU A 52 -22.07 -6.28 32.36
CA LEU A 52 -21.49 -7.61 32.15
C LEU A 52 -20.29 -7.79 33.06
N SER A 53 -20.43 -8.77 33.95
CA SER A 53 -19.46 -9.24 34.93
C SER A 53 -18.22 -9.83 34.27
N VAL A 54 -17.05 -9.42 34.76
CA VAL A 54 -15.75 -9.99 34.38
C VAL A 54 -15.52 -11.25 35.22
N VAL A 55 -15.65 -12.42 34.61
CA VAL A 55 -15.15 -13.68 35.16
C VAL A 55 -13.69 -13.83 34.74
N GLY A 56 -12.78 -13.68 35.69
CA GLY A 56 -11.36 -13.95 35.50
C GLY A 56 -11.12 -15.45 35.37
N VAL A 57 -10.48 -15.87 34.28
CA VAL A 57 -9.94 -17.21 34.14
C VAL A 57 -8.42 -17.10 34.07
N ASP A 58 -7.80 -17.66 35.09
CA ASP A 58 -6.37 -17.85 35.29
C ASP A 58 -5.89 -18.96 34.33
N ILE A 59 -4.83 -18.70 33.55
CA ILE A 59 -4.17 -19.73 32.75
C ILE A 59 -2.66 -19.64 32.96
N GLN A 60 -2.17 -20.43 33.90
CA GLN A 60 -0.86 -21.07 33.82
C GLN A 60 -0.97 -22.29 32.88
N SER A 61 -0.25 -22.30 31.76
CA SER A 61 0.18 -23.57 31.13
C SER A 61 1.44 -23.40 30.26
N GLU A 62 2.51 -24.01 30.77
CA GLU A 62 3.42 -24.93 30.09
C GLU A 62 3.95 -24.60 28.68
N LEU A 63 5.22 -24.17 28.67
CA LEU A 63 6.11 -24.18 27.52
C LEU A 63 6.56 -25.61 27.21
N ASN A 64 6.16 -26.15 26.06
CA ASN A 64 6.89 -27.25 25.41
C ASN A 64 6.65 -27.30 23.89
N GLY A 65 7.74 -27.20 23.12
CA GLY A 65 7.90 -27.90 21.83
C GLY A 65 7.44 -27.22 20.53
N LYS A 66 8.43 -26.69 19.79
CA LYS A 66 8.54 -26.62 18.31
C LYS A 66 7.33 -26.10 17.51
N ASP A 67 7.33 -24.78 17.28
CA ASP A 67 7.24 -24.19 15.94
C ASP A 67 7.69 -22.73 16.02
N SER A 68 8.77 -22.38 15.33
CA SER A 68 9.28 -21.01 15.27
C SER A 68 8.36 -20.16 14.40
N VAL A 69 7.31 -19.60 15.01
CA VAL A 69 6.51 -18.51 14.44
C VAL A 69 7.41 -17.28 14.29
N LYS A 70 7.69 -16.88 13.05
CA LYS A 70 8.37 -15.62 12.70
C LYS A 70 7.49 -14.44 13.14
N LEU A 71 7.62 -14.02 14.38
CA LEU A 71 7.17 -12.72 14.84
C LEU A 71 8.02 -11.66 14.14
N ARG A 72 7.39 -10.83 13.30
CA ARG A 72 8.05 -9.67 12.71
C ARG A 72 8.18 -8.61 13.80
N GLU A 73 9.41 -8.21 14.04
CA GLU A 73 9.82 -7.36 15.15
C GLU A 73 9.37 -5.90 14.88
N ILE A 74 8.80 -5.27 15.91
CA ILE A 74 8.01 -4.04 15.88
C ILE A 74 8.91 -2.81 16.13
N ALA A 75 8.98 -1.88 15.18
CA ALA A 75 9.60 -0.56 15.38
C ALA A 75 8.52 0.53 15.50
N ASP A 76 8.76 1.57 16.29
CA ASP A 76 7.94 2.78 16.28
C ASP A 76 8.34 3.71 15.12
N HIS A 77 7.94 3.35 13.89
CA HIS A 77 8.25 4.08 12.65
C HIS A 77 7.68 5.51 12.66
N GLN A 78 6.55 5.74 13.35
CA GLN A 78 5.91 7.04 13.38
C GLN A 78 6.51 8.03 14.36
N THR A 79 6.98 7.58 15.53
CA THR A 79 7.79 8.44 16.39
C THR A 79 9.05 8.88 15.64
N ASN A 80 9.64 8.03 14.80
CA ASN A 80 10.74 8.44 13.91
C ASN A 80 10.28 9.40 12.81
N LEU A 81 9.11 9.23 12.19
CA LEU A 81 8.59 10.19 11.19
C LEU A 81 8.23 11.55 11.79
N ARG A 82 7.70 11.63 13.03
CA ARG A 82 7.36 12.91 13.67
C ARG A 82 8.55 13.57 14.34
N ARG A 83 9.45 12.79 14.95
CA ARG A 83 10.70 13.27 15.59
C ARG A 83 11.78 13.62 14.58
N TYR A 84 11.79 12.90 13.46
CA TYR A 84 12.82 12.97 12.45
C TYR A 84 12.20 13.07 11.06
N GLY A 85 11.07 13.73 10.83
CA GLY A 85 10.54 14.02 9.49
C GLY A 85 10.55 15.51 9.21
N ARG A 86 10.62 15.90 7.94
CA ARG A 86 10.19 17.23 7.51
C ARG A 86 8.73 17.10 7.11
N CYS A 87 7.84 17.88 7.72
CA CYS A 87 6.44 17.90 7.32
C CYS A 87 6.23 18.45 5.92
N GLN A 88 7.09 19.38 5.51
CA GLN A 88 7.10 19.85 4.14
C GLN A 88 7.91 18.86 3.29
N PRO A 89 7.31 18.29 2.24
CA PRO A 89 8.06 17.44 1.32
C PRO A 89 9.24 18.24 0.77
N PRO A 90 10.45 17.67 0.66
CA PRO A 90 11.53 18.32 -0.07
C PRO A 90 11.01 18.60 -1.48
N LEU A 91 11.04 19.88 -1.91
CA LEU A 91 10.49 20.43 -3.17
C LEU A 91 10.38 19.38 -4.30
N GLY A 92 9.33 18.56 -4.23
CA GLY A 92 9.06 17.50 -5.18
C GLY A 92 8.18 18.10 -6.23
N GLY A 93 8.74 18.31 -7.43
CA GLY A 93 7.98 18.85 -8.54
C GLY A 93 6.74 18.02 -8.84
N SER A 94 5.79 18.63 -9.56
CA SER A 94 4.69 17.88 -10.17
C SER A 94 5.24 16.72 -11.02
N ILE A 95 4.48 15.64 -11.09
CA ILE A 95 4.87 14.50 -11.92
C ILE A 95 4.83 14.92 -13.38
N LYS A 96 5.94 14.68 -14.07
CA LYS A 96 6.08 14.93 -15.50
C LYS A 96 6.18 13.60 -16.25
N TYR A 97 5.95 13.65 -17.54
CA TYR A 97 6.34 12.54 -18.42
C TYR A 97 7.84 12.59 -18.65
N ARG A 98 8.50 11.43 -18.60
CA ARG A 98 9.83 11.21 -19.16
C ARG A 98 9.72 10.37 -20.44
N ILE A 99 10.66 10.57 -21.34
CA ILE A 99 10.80 9.74 -22.53
C ILE A 99 11.76 8.60 -22.18
N GLU A 100 11.28 7.36 -22.22
CA GLU A 100 12.14 6.18 -22.13
C GLU A 100 12.76 5.91 -23.50
N ASN A 101 14.09 6.03 -23.56
CA ASN A 101 14.88 5.87 -24.77
C ASN A 101 15.08 4.40 -25.19
N GLY A 102 14.16 3.52 -24.79
CA GLY A 102 14.22 2.09 -25.05
C GLY A 102 15.07 1.28 -24.05
N ILE A 103 15.05 -0.04 -24.19
CA ILE A 103 15.81 -1.00 -23.38
C ILE A 103 16.82 -1.71 -24.29
N TYR A 104 18.10 -1.66 -23.92
CA TYR A 104 19.14 -2.47 -24.55
C TYR A 104 19.05 -3.91 -24.06
N THR A 105 19.07 -4.87 -24.99
CA THR A 105 19.04 -6.31 -24.71
C THR A 105 20.19 -7.03 -25.42
N TRP A 106 20.82 -7.97 -24.73
CA TRP A 106 21.86 -8.84 -25.29
C TRP A 106 21.86 -10.21 -24.60
N VAL A 107 22.42 -11.21 -25.26
CA VAL A 107 22.66 -12.53 -24.67
C VAL A 107 24.15 -12.63 -24.35
N ASP A 108 24.49 -13.01 -23.11
CA ASP A 108 25.90 -13.18 -22.73
C ASP A 108 26.47 -14.54 -23.16
N SER A 109 27.76 -14.76 -22.90
CA SER A 109 28.47 -16.00 -23.26
C SER A 109 27.92 -17.26 -22.57
N LYS A 110 27.09 -17.12 -21.54
CA LYS A 110 26.43 -18.22 -20.85
C LYS A 110 25.00 -18.46 -21.37
N GLY A 111 24.59 -17.76 -22.43
CA GLY A 111 23.25 -17.85 -22.99
C GLY A 111 22.19 -17.11 -22.18
N ILE A 112 22.58 -16.22 -21.25
CA ILE A 112 21.63 -15.48 -20.40
C ILE A 112 21.26 -14.17 -21.08
N THR A 113 19.95 -13.93 -21.26
CA THR A 113 19.44 -12.64 -21.74
C THR A 113 19.55 -11.58 -20.65
N ASN A 114 20.24 -10.50 -20.97
CA ASN A 114 20.49 -9.35 -20.12
C ASN A 114 19.80 -8.10 -20.69
N TYR A 115 19.45 -7.15 -19.82
CA TYR A 115 18.76 -5.92 -20.17
C TYR A 115 19.40 -4.72 -19.46
N SER A 116 19.47 -3.56 -20.13
CA SER A 116 19.94 -2.31 -19.53
C SER A 116 19.23 -1.10 -20.14
N ASP A 117 18.98 -0.09 -19.32
CA ASP A 117 18.57 1.26 -19.70
C ASP A 117 19.75 2.11 -20.22
N GLN A 118 20.99 1.66 -20.01
CA GLN A 118 22.21 2.28 -20.52
C GLN A 118 22.79 1.44 -21.65
N LYS A 119 23.35 2.12 -22.67
CA LYS A 119 24.00 1.44 -23.78
C LYS A 119 25.26 0.72 -23.27
N PRO A 120 25.34 -0.62 -23.32
CA PRO A 120 26.56 -1.31 -22.94
C PRO A 120 27.68 -1.06 -23.94
N LYS A 121 28.93 -1.34 -23.54
CA LYS A 121 30.10 -1.22 -24.42
C LYS A 121 30.10 -2.27 -25.55
N HIS A 122 29.46 -3.41 -25.32
CA HIS A 122 29.31 -4.49 -26.29
C HIS A 122 28.03 -4.34 -27.12
N HIS A 123 27.90 -5.17 -28.16
CA HIS A 123 26.72 -5.17 -29.02
C HIS A 123 25.46 -5.53 -28.21
N ALA A 124 24.46 -4.65 -28.26
CA ALA A 124 23.13 -4.88 -27.71
C ALA A 124 22.07 -4.32 -28.66
N ALA A 125 20.97 -5.05 -28.82
CA ALA A 125 19.82 -4.59 -29.58
C ALA A 125 19.02 -3.59 -28.75
N LEU A 126 18.50 -2.52 -29.37
CA LEU A 126 17.68 -1.52 -28.70
C LEU A 126 16.20 -1.77 -28.98
N TYR A 127 15.44 -2.11 -27.95
CA TYR A 127 13.99 -2.19 -28.01
C TYR A 127 13.37 -0.83 -27.69
N GLN A 128 12.63 -0.24 -28.64
CA GLN A 128 11.88 1.00 -28.44
C GLN A 128 10.39 0.71 -28.22
N PRO A 129 9.79 1.10 -27.07
CA PRO A 129 8.36 0.95 -26.88
C PRO A 129 7.56 1.92 -27.77
N LYS A 130 6.39 1.46 -28.26
CA LYS A 130 5.49 2.26 -29.13
C LYS A 130 5.04 3.58 -28.50
N ASN A 131 4.89 3.62 -27.18
CA ASN A 131 4.69 4.83 -26.41
C ASN A 131 5.83 4.97 -25.40
N SER A 132 6.78 5.85 -25.70
CA SER A 132 7.96 6.08 -24.87
C SER A 132 7.70 7.05 -23.71
N ARG A 133 6.51 7.68 -23.64
CA ARG A 133 6.16 8.57 -22.53
C ARG A 133 5.66 7.78 -21.34
N VAL A 134 6.43 7.79 -20.27
CA VAL A 134 6.05 7.21 -18.98
C VAL A 134 6.06 8.27 -17.89
N LEU A 135 5.19 8.12 -16.89
CA LEU A 135 5.15 9.03 -15.74
C LEU A 135 6.42 8.86 -14.90
N ASP A 136 7.11 9.96 -14.64
CA ASP A 136 8.34 9.99 -13.87
C ASP A 136 8.05 10.16 -12.37
N TYR A 137 7.50 9.10 -11.77
CA TYR A 137 7.02 9.09 -10.39
C TYR A 137 8.11 9.32 -9.35
N PHE A 138 9.31 8.75 -9.56
CA PHE A 138 10.34 8.76 -8.53
C PHE A 138 11.76 8.65 -9.11
N GLU A 139 12.73 9.11 -8.32
CA GLU A 139 14.14 8.80 -8.46
C GLU A 139 14.55 7.80 -7.38
N LEU A 140 15.06 6.63 -7.76
CA LEU A 140 15.52 5.60 -6.82
C LEU A 140 17.04 5.60 -6.70
N ARG A 141 17.54 5.91 -5.50
CA ARG A 141 18.94 5.79 -5.09
C ARG A 141 19.06 4.64 -4.09
N ILE A 142 19.38 3.45 -4.58
CA ILE A 142 19.58 2.27 -3.74
C ILE A 142 21.05 1.84 -3.77
N LYS A 143 21.62 1.53 -2.60
CA LYS A 143 22.99 1.02 -2.45
C LYS A 143 23.04 -0.12 -1.42
N GLY A 144 24.04 -0.99 -1.55
CA GLY A 144 24.26 -2.12 -0.65
C GLY A 144 25.03 -3.23 -1.36
N LYS A 145 25.84 -4.01 -0.64
CA LYS A 145 26.75 -5.00 -1.24
C LYS A 145 26.03 -6.08 -2.06
N THR A 146 24.79 -6.38 -1.73
CA THR A 146 23.99 -7.43 -2.39
C THR A 146 22.87 -6.90 -3.25
N VAL A 147 22.82 -5.59 -3.48
CA VAL A 147 21.83 -4.99 -4.38
C VAL A 147 22.28 -5.26 -5.81
N THR A 148 21.67 -6.26 -6.44
CA THR A 148 21.89 -6.58 -7.84
C THR A 148 21.04 -5.70 -8.76
N HIS A 149 21.37 -5.67 -10.06
CA HIS A 149 20.53 -5.04 -11.07
C HIS A 149 19.11 -5.64 -11.10
N SER A 150 18.99 -6.96 -10.93
CA SER A 150 17.68 -7.63 -10.90
C SER A 150 16.84 -7.21 -9.68
N PHE A 151 17.46 -7.07 -8.52
CA PHE A 151 16.79 -6.56 -7.31
C PHE A 151 16.32 -5.12 -7.54
N LYS A 152 17.19 -4.24 -8.05
CA LYS A 152 16.84 -2.85 -8.35
C LYS A 152 15.67 -2.75 -9.34
N ASN A 153 15.70 -3.53 -10.43
CA ASN A 153 14.64 -3.51 -11.44
C ASN A 153 13.30 -4.07 -10.91
N ALA A 154 13.35 -5.12 -10.09
CA ALA A 154 12.17 -5.66 -9.43
C ALA A 154 11.56 -4.65 -8.46
N LEU A 155 12.39 -3.95 -7.68
CA LEU A 155 11.95 -2.88 -6.79
C LEU A 155 11.34 -1.72 -7.58
N ILE A 156 11.97 -1.25 -8.65
CA ILE A 156 11.42 -0.20 -9.54
C ILE A 156 10.05 -0.61 -10.08
N THR A 157 9.89 -1.86 -10.50
CA THR A 157 8.63 -2.38 -11.04
C THR A 157 7.52 -2.38 -9.97
N ARG A 158 7.84 -2.84 -8.76
CA ARG A 158 6.91 -2.84 -7.62
C ARG A 158 6.51 -1.40 -7.22
N LEU A 159 7.48 -0.49 -7.11
CA LEU A 159 7.24 0.91 -6.78
C LEU A 159 6.38 1.60 -7.84
N ASN A 160 6.61 1.37 -9.13
CA ASN A 160 5.74 1.90 -10.18
C ASN A 160 4.29 1.43 -10.06
N ALA A 161 4.05 0.17 -9.67
CA ALA A 161 2.69 -0.31 -9.43
C ALA A 161 2.03 0.38 -8.23
N ILE A 162 2.79 0.60 -7.15
CA ILE A 162 2.34 1.36 -5.98
C ILE A 162 1.95 2.78 -6.39
N PHE A 163 2.83 3.51 -7.10
CA PHE A 163 2.53 4.86 -7.57
C PHE A 163 1.28 4.94 -8.46
N ARG A 164 1.05 3.96 -9.33
CA ARG A 164 -0.18 3.86 -10.12
C ARG A 164 -1.41 3.63 -9.24
N SER A 165 -1.29 2.82 -8.19
CA SER A 165 -2.37 2.59 -7.23
C SER A 165 -2.71 3.86 -6.43
N TYR A 166 -1.72 4.62 -5.95
CA TYR A 166 -2.00 5.94 -5.37
C TYR A 166 -2.67 6.86 -6.38
N THR A 167 -2.15 6.92 -7.61
CA THR A 167 -2.69 7.77 -8.67
C THR A 167 -4.14 7.41 -9.01
N SER A 168 -4.53 6.13 -8.97
CA SER A 168 -5.92 5.72 -9.22
C SER A 168 -6.87 6.08 -8.08
N VAL A 169 -6.37 6.27 -6.85
CA VAL A 169 -7.16 6.71 -5.70
C VAL A 169 -7.26 8.24 -5.64
N ILE A 170 -6.13 8.96 -5.60
CA ILE A 170 -6.11 10.42 -5.36
C ILE A 170 -5.99 11.27 -6.62
N GLY A 171 -5.72 10.67 -7.78
CA GLY A 171 -5.53 11.36 -9.05
C GLY A 171 -4.13 11.94 -9.22
N LEU A 172 -3.71 12.09 -10.48
CA LEU A 172 -2.33 12.51 -10.82
C LEU A 172 -1.96 13.92 -10.30
N GLN A 173 -2.93 14.82 -10.18
CA GLN A 173 -2.71 16.20 -9.71
C GLN A 173 -2.32 16.27 -8.22
N ALA A 174 -2.82 15.32 -7.43
CA ALA A 174 -2.52 15.18 -6.00
C ALA A 174 -1.20 14.46 -5.73
N MET A 175 -0.55 13.91 -6.77
CA MET A 175 0.71 13.20 -6.65
C MET A 175 1.92 14.15 -6.70
N ARG A 176 3.06 13.69 -6.19
CA ARG A 176 4.35 14.39 -6.20
C ARG A 176 5.45 13.44 -6.65
N LYS A 177 6.49 13.99 -7.31
CA LYS A 177 7.70 13.20 -7.60
C LYS A 177 8.47 12.96 -6.31
N VAL A 178 8.91 11.72 -6.08
CA VAL A 178 9.58 11.31 -4.83
C VAL A 178 11.03 10.90 -5.08
N THR A 179 11.96 11.34 -4.24
CA THR A 179 13.32 10.77 -4.20
C THR A 179 13.36 9.70 -3.12
N LEU A 180 13.64 8.46 -3.50
CA LEU A 180 13.71 7.30 -2.61
C LEU A 180 15.18 6.92 -2.38
N ASN A 181 15.70 7.13 -1.18
CA ASN A 181 17.04 6.68 -0.81
C ASN A 181 16.94 5.44 0.08
N ILE A 182 17.53 4.33 -0.36
CA ILE A 182 17.52 3.05 0.37
C ILE A 182 18.96 2.55 0.51
N GLU A 183 19.35 2.22 1.74
CA GLU A 183 20.61 1.56 2.05
C GLU A 183 20.33 0.14 2.58
N VAL A 184 20.87 -0.87 1.91
CA VAL A 184 20.76 -2.27 2.32
C VAL A 184 22.05 -2.68 3.04
N LEU A 185 21.93 -2.95 4.33
CA LEU A 185 23.01 -3.20 5.28
C LEU A 185 23.28 -4.70 5.33
N PRO A 186 24.56 -5.14 5.26
CA PRO A 186 24.90 -6.53 4.97
C PRO A 186 24.53 -7.53 6.08
N ASN A 187 24.33 -7.08 7.32
CA ASN A 187 23.98 -7.92 8.47
C ASN A 187 23.38 -7.10 9.62
N ARG A 188 22.82 -7.81 10.61
CA ARG A 188 22.17 -7.23 11.81
C ARG A 188 23.07 -6.25 12.57
N ARG A 189 24.33 -6.62 12.83
CA ARG A 189 25.29 -5.79 13.58
C ARG A 189 25.54 -4.45 12.89
N GLU A 190 25.77 -4.48 11.58
CA GLU A 190 26.03 -3.26 10.81
C GLU A 190 24.76 -2.40 10.70
N TYR A 191 23.61 -3.02 10.51
CA TYR A 191 22.31 -2.36 10.52
C TYR A 191 22.05 -1.60 11.84
N GLU A 192 22.15 -2.26 12.98
CA GLU A 192 21.94 -1.63 14.29
C GLU A 192 22.92 -0.50 14.55
N ARG A 193 24.20 -0.67 14.16
CA ARG A 193 25.24 0.35 14.29
C ARG A 193 24.88 1.62 13.50
N VAL A 194 24.41 1.48 12.26
CA VAL A 194 24.05 2.63 11.41
C VAL A 194 22.72 3.24 11.83
N VAL A 195 21.74 2.43 12.24
CA VAL A 195 20.48 2.94 12.83
C VAL A 195 20.77 3.78 14.07
N LYS A 196 21.65 3.31 14.96
CA LYS A 196 22.07 4.04 16.15
C LYS A 196 22.76 5.36 15.82
N SER A 197 23.61 5.40 14.78
CA SER A 197 24.24 6.66 14.34
C SER A 197 23.25 7.64 13.69
N TYR A 198 22.07 7.17 13.31
CA TYR A 198 20.96 7.99 12.87
C TYR A 198 20.05 8.46 14.02
N GLY A 199 20.30 8.00 15.25
CA GLY A 199 19.51 8.34 16.45
C GLY A 199 18.28 7.47 16.67
N GLY A 200 18.18 6.33 15.98
CA GLY A 200 17.13 5.33 16.18
C GLY A 200 17.60 4.12 16.99
N ASP A 201 16.67 3.21 17.27
CA ASP A 201 16.93 1.88 17.84
C ASP A 201 16.58 0.80 16.82
N GLY A 202 17.56 -0.03 16.47
CA GLY A 202 17.43 -1.05 15.43
C GLY A 202 17.17 -2.46 15.95
N THR A 203 17.19 -2.68 17.27
CA THR A 203 17.29 -4.03 17.87
C THR A 203 16.16 -4.97 17.42
N ASN A 204 14.94 -4.47 17.33
CA ASN A 204 13.75 -5.26 17.01
C ASN A 204 13.09 -4.79 15.70
N THR A 205 13.88 -4.50 14.67
CA THR A 205 13.37 -3.88 13.43
C THR A 205 14.10 -4.48 12.23
N THR A 206 13.45 -4.64 11.07
CA THR A 206 14.16 -5.09 9.85
C THR A 206 14.46 -3.96 8.87
N GLY A 207 13.77 -2.84 9.01
CA GLY A 207 14.06 -1.60 8.33
C GLY A 207 13.57 -0.44 9.18
N ILE A 208 14.11 0.75 8.91
CA ILE A 208 13.61 2.02 9.44
C ILE A 208 13.84 3.11 8.39
N TYR A 209 12.79 3.85 8.08
CA TYR A 209 12.85 5.09 7.32
C TYR A 209 13.00 6.32 8.22
N PHE A 210 14.03 7.13 7.94
CA PHE A 210 14.33 8.40 8.62
C PHE A 210 13.94 9.58 7.72
N GLY A 211 12.80 10.22 7.99
CA GLY A 211 12.20 11.23 7.11
C GLY A 211 12.98 12.55 6.93
N ASN A 212 13.84 12.92 7.87
CA ASN A 212 14.62 14.16 7.93
C ASN A 212 15.89 14.03 7.12
N LYS A 213 16.37 12.80 7.01
CA LYS A 213 17.47 12.37 6.16
C LYS A 213 16.98 11.78 4.84
N ASN A 214 15.65 11.62 4.68
CA ASN A 214 15.00 10.94 3.56
C ASN A 214 15.74 9.64 3.20
N THR A 215 15.98 8.77 4.19
CA THR A 215 16.79 7.56 4.00
C THR A 215 16.17 6.38 4.72
N ALA A 216 15.92 5.31 3.98
CA ALA A 216 15.54 4.01 4.51
C ALA A 216 16.79 3.14 4.73
N LEU A 217 16.94 2.61 5.93
CA LEU A 217 17.95 1.60 6.26
C LEU A 217 17.26 0.25 6.34
N VAL A 218 17.78 -0.76 5.65
CA VAL A 218 17.18 -2.11 5.58
C VAL A 218 18.26 -3.14 5.89
N VAL A 219 18.00 -4.09 6.80
CA VAL A 219 18.91 -5.22 6.99
C VAL A 219 18.71 -6.26 5.89
N GLN A 220 19.81 -6.70 5.29
CA GLN A 220 19.80 -7.79 4.33
C GLN A 220 19.43 -9.11 5.03
N ARG A 221 18.40 -9.78 4.49
CA ARG A 221 17.97 -11.14 4.89
C ARG A 221 17.87 -12.00 3.63
N SER A 222 16.82 -12.82 3.48
CA SER A 222 16.53 -13.45 2.20
C SER A 222 16.13 -12.41 1.16
N TYR A 223 16.18 -12.77 -0.13
CA TYR A 223 15.78 -11.90 -1.23
C TYR A 223 14.37 -11.31 -1.01
N GLU A 224 13.39 -12.17 -0.71
CA GLU A 224 12.00 -11.73 -0.56
C GLU A 224 11.79 -10.88 0.68
N GLN A 225 12.41 -11.24 1.82
CA GLN A 225 12.31 -10.44 3.05
C GLN A 225 12.95 -9.05 2.88
N THR A 226 14.10 -8.98 2.22
CA THR A 226 14.79 -7.71 1.94
C THR A 226 13.96 -6.86 0.97
N MET A 227 13.34 -7.48 -0.05
CA MET A 227 12.46 -6.80 -1.00
C MET A 227 11.20 -6.25 -0.33
N GLN A 228 10.51 -7.06 0.47
CA GLN A 228 9.32 -6.64 1.23
C GLN A 228 9.64 -5.46 2.15
N THR A 229 10.75 -5.56 2.90
CA THR A 229 11.19 -4.48 3.80
C THR A 229 11.56 -3.22 3.01
N ALA A 230 12.27 -3.34 1.89
CA ALA A 230 12.61 -2.19 1.06
C ALA A 230 11.36 -1.50 0.47
N VAL A 231 10.33 -2.28 0.10
CA VAL A 231 9.03 -1.73 -0.32
C VAL A 231 8.33 -1.04 0.85
N HIS A 232 8.27 -1.68 2.03
CA HIS A 232 7.67 -1.13 3.25
C HIS A 232 8.26 0.25 3.58
N GLU A 233 9.58 0.34 3.72
CA GLU A 233 10.24 1.61 4.04
C GLU A 233 10.12 2.65 2.91
N ALA A 234 10.07 2.21 1.64
CA ALA A 234 9.82 3.12 0.53
C ALA A 234 8.40 3.70 0.57
N VAL A 235 7.40 2.94 1.02
CA VAL A 235 6.02 3.44 1.17
C VAL A 235 5.95 4.51 2.25
N HIS A 236 6.70 4.42 3.34
CA HIS A 236 6.80 5.54 4.29
C HIS A 236 7.36 6.82 3.65
N ALA A 237 8.39 6.69 2.80
CA ALA A 237 8.92 7.83 2.06
C ALA A 237 7.90 8.40 1.06
N ILE A 238 7.14 7.54 0.37
CA ILE A 238 6.04 7.94 -0.51
C ILE A 238 4.96 8.65 0.29
N ASN A 239 4.52 8.12 1.42
CA ASN A 239 3.52 8.72 2.30
C ASN A 239 3.95 10.11 2.76
N GLN A 240 5.19 10.26 3.24
CA GLN A 240 5.69 11.57 3.66
C GLN A 240 5.73 12.58 2.49
N ALA A 241 6.12 12.15 1.30
CA ALA A 241 6.27 13.05 0.15
C ALA A 241 4.94 13.40 -0.53
N VAL A 242 4.01 12.45 -0.58
CA VAL A 242 2.71 12.60 -1.25
C VAL A 242 1.64 13.12 -0.29
N ILE A 243 1.60 12.64 0.95
CA ILE A 243 0.55 12.95 1.92
C ILE A 243 1.03 14.00 2.93
N GLY A 244 2.21 13.81 3.51
CA GLY A 244 2.69 14.58 4.66
C GLY A 244 2.58 13.78 5.96
N TYR A 245 2.42 14.46 7.08
CA TYR A 245 2.10 13.80 8.34
C TYR A 245 0.73 13.14 8.25
N SER A 246 0.62 11.95 8.84
CA SER A 246 -0.61 11.16 8.84
C SER A 246 -0.76 10.39 10.16
N PRO A 247 -1.97 9.92 10.49
CA PRO A 247 -2.22 9.00 11.62
C PRO A 247 -1.46 7.68 11.45
N ARG A 248 -1.05 7.06 12.56
CA ARG A 248 -0.22 5.85 12.55
C ARG A 248 -0.83 4.70 11.80
N TRP A 249 -2.11 4.45 12.03
CA TRP A 249 -2.82 3.38 11.35
C TRP A 249 -2.78 3.53 9.82
N LEU A 250 -2.82 4.76 9.31
CA LEU A 250 -2.82 5.00 7.87
C LEU A 250 -1.42 4.79 7.30
N ASN A 251 -0.42 5.37 7.96
CA ASN A 251 0.97 5.28 7.50
C ASN A 251 1.49 3.84 7.51
N GLU A 252 1.32 3.13 8.61
CA GLU A 252 1.73 1.73 8.74
C GLU A 252 0.82 0.82 7.90
N GLY A 253 -0.49 1.08 7.87
CA GLY A 253 -1.44 0.29 7.08
C GLY A 253 -1.16 0.30 5.59
N LEU A 254 -0.77 1.46 5.02
CA LEU A 254 -0.35 1.56 3.62
C LEU A 254 0.97 0.83 3.38
N ALA A 255 1.95 0.95 4.28
CA ALA A 255 3.23 0.25 4.17
C ALA A 255 3.06 -1.28 4.21
N GLU A 256 2.29 -1.78 5.18
CA GLU A 256 1.91 -3.19 5.31
C GLU A 256 1.08 -3.69 4.12
N TYR A 257 0.22 -2.85 3.55
CA TYR A 257 -0.62 -3.22 2.41
C TYR A 257 0.23 -3.42 1.15
N PHE A 258 1.17 -2.51 0.88
CA PHE A 258 1.95 -2.52 -0.34
C PHE A 258 3.19 -3.41 -0.29
N GLU A 259 3.74 -3.75 0.87
CA GLU A 259 4.97 -4.56 0.95
C GLU A 259 4.86 -5.95 0.29
N THR A 260 3.65 -6.51 0.19
CA THR A 260 3.40 -7.80 -0.47
C THR A 260 3.05 -7.66 -1.95
N VAL A 261 3.22 -6.47 -2.53
CA VAL A 261 3.00 -6.23 -3.95
C VAL A 261 3.88 -7.16 -4.78
N GLU A 262 3.24 -7.88 -5.69
CA GLU A 262 3.90 -8.66 -6.72
C GLU A 262 3.46 -8.14 -8.08
N VAL A 263 4.44 -7.92 -8.95
CA VAL A 263 4.19 -7.58 -10.35
C VAL A 263 4.68 -8.73 -11.21
N LYS A 264 3.78 -9.27 -12.03
CA LYS A 264 4.10 -10.23 -13.08
C LYS A 264 3.54 -9.70 -14.40
N MET A 265 4.42 -9.54 -15.39
CA MET A 265 4.05 -8.95 -16.69
C MET A 265 3.38 -7.58 -16.50
N HIS A 266 2.13 -7.44 -16.93
CA HIS A 266 1.34 -6.21 -16.83
C HIS A 266 0.34 -6.20 -15.66
N HIS A 267 0.43 -7.17 -14.74
CA HIS A 267 -0.48 -7.29 -13.62
C HIS A 267 0.25 -7.12 -12.29
N ALA A 268 -0.25 -6.19 -11.48
CA ALA A 268 0.16 -6.01 -10.10
C ALA A 268 -0.94 -6.52 -9.16
N LYS A 269 -0.53 -7.18 -8.07
CA LYS A 269 -1.44 -7.69 -7.06
C LYS A 269 -0.84 -7.64 -5.66
N ILE A 270 -1.68 -7.54 -4.66
CA ILE A 270 -1.32 -7.68 -3.24
C ILE A 270 -1.46 -9.15 -2.84
N LYS A 271 -0.35 -9.78 -2.47
CA LYS A 271 -0.37 -11.17 -1.99
C LYS A 271 -0.93 -11.27 -0.57
N PRO A 272 -1.45 -12.46 -0.18
CA PRO A 272 -1.77 -12.75 1.21
C PRO A 272 -0.61 -12.40 2.16
N GLN A 273 -0.95 -11.75 3.26
CA GLN A 273 -0.02 -11.44 4.35
C GLN A 273 0.29 -12.68 5.21
N TYR A 274 1.41 -12.64 5.94
CA TYR A 274 1.88 -13.78 6.73
C TYR A 274 0.94 -14.17 7.88
N PHE A 275 0.13 -13.23 8.38
CA PHE A 275 -0.84 -13.44 9.45
C PHE A 275 -2.19 -13.96 8.95
N LEU A 276 -2.35 -14.21 7.65
CA LEU A 276 -3.52 -14.90 7.11
C LEU A 276 -3.35 -16.41 7.25
N ASN A 277 -4.37 -17.09 7.77
CA ASN A 277 -4.39 -18.55 7.79
C ASN A 277 -4.61 -19.13 6.38
N LYS A 278 -4.53 -20.46 6.25
CA LYS A 278 -4.70 -21.15 4.95
C LYS A 278 -6.08 -20.93 4.31
N GLN A 279 -7.09 -20.58 5.11
CA GLN A 279 -8.45 -20.27 4.69
C GLN A 279 -8.63 -18.77 4.36
N GLY A 280 -7.59 -17.95 4.45
CA GLY A 280 -7.61 -16.53 4.13
C GLY A 280 -8.18 -15.62 5.22
N HIS A 281 -8.36 -16.11 6.45
CA HIS A 281 -8.82 -15.29 7.58
C HIS A 281 -7.62 -14.74 8.36
N ILE A 282 -7.80 -13.55 8.94
CA ILE A 282 -6.78 -12.94 9.80
C ILE A 282 -6.69 -13.72 11.12
N GLY A 283 -5.48 -14.16 11.48
CA GLY A 283 -5.22 -14.78 12.77
C GLY A 283 -5.00 -13.76 13.90
N GLY A 284 -5.56 -14.03 15.08
CA GLY A 284 -5.41 -13.20 16.27
C GLY A 284 -6.38 -12.03 16.34
N LYS A 285 -6.14 -11.10 17.28
CA LYS A 285 -7.00 -9.92 17.51
C LYS A 285 -6.88 -8.91 16.36
N VAL A 286 -8.02 -8.41 15.89
CA VAL A 286 -8.14 -7.25 15.01
C VAL A 286 -8.94 -6.17 15.75
N VAL A 287 -8.36 -4.99 15.88
CA VAL A 287 -8.92 -3.80 16.51
C VAL A 287 -9.93 -3.17 15.56
N ALA A 288 -11.09 -2.75 16.08
CA ALA A 288 -12.12 -2.11 15.27
C ALA A 288 -11.66 -0.73 14.76
N PRO A 289 -12.14 -0.25 13.59
CA PRO A 289 -11.64 0.98 12.99
C PRO A 289 -11.69 2.20 13.92
N LEU A 290 -12.80 2.43 14.63
CA LEU A 290 -12.93 3.59 15.53
C LEU A 290 -12.03 3.50 16.76
N GLU A 291 -11.75 2.30 17.26
CA GLU A 291 -10.78 2.08 18.35
C GLU A 291 -9.36 2.34 17.83
N LEU A 292 -9.05 1.83 16.63
CA LEU A 292 -7.77 2.04 15.96
C LEU A 292 -7.47 3.53 15.72
N LEU A 293 -8.48 4.35 15.39
CA LEU A 293 -8.34 5.81 15.25
C LEU A 293 -7.89 6.50 16.54
N ASN A 294 -8.25 5.96 17.71
CA ASN A 294 -7.93 6.54 19.01
C ASN A 294 -6.69 5.91 19.66
N ALA A 295 -6.06 4.94 19.00
CA ALA A 295 -5.00 4.13 19.57
C ALA A 295 -3.60 4.75 19.48
N GLU A 296 -3.43 5.98 18.95
CA GLU A 296 -2.13 6.59 18.65
C GLU A 296 -1.08 6.47 19.79
N HIS A 297 -1.51 6.62 21.04
CA HIS A 297 -0.65 6.53 22.24
C HIS A 297 -0.31 5.10 22.68
N LEU A 298 -1.07 4.10 22.24
CA LEU A 298 -0.93 2.69 22.67
C LEU A 298 0.18 1.95 21.93
N TRP A 299 0.57 2.42 20.74
CA TRP A 299 1.59 1.78 19.91
C TRP A 299 2.98 1.74 20.54
N SER A 300 3.27 2.65 21.47
CA SER A 300 4.57 2.72 22.18
C SER A 300 4.58 1.97 23.52
N THR A 301 3.41 1.59 24.05
CA THR A 301 3.26 1.03 25.40
C THR A 301 2.77 -0.41 25.43
N GLU A 302 2.21 -0.92 24.32
CA GLU A 302 1.67 -2.28 24.20
C GLU A 302 2.41 -3.11 23.14
N ASN A 303 2.08 -4.41 23.07
CA ASN A 303 2.42 -5.22 21.89
C ASN A 303 1.73 -4.59 20.67
N ALA A 304 2.49 -3.95 19.78
CA ALA A 304 1.89 -3.22 18.66
C ALA A 304 1.42 -4.11 17.49
N GLU A 305 1.74 -5.42 17.50
CA GLU A 305 1.37 -6.34 16.42
C GLU A 305 -0.13 -6.27 16.02
N PRO A 306 -1.10 -6.23 16.97
CA PRO A 306 -2.50 -6.09 16.64
C PRO A 306 -2.80 -4.79 15.90
N PHE A 307 -2.12 -3.68 16.20
CA PHE A 307 -2.35 -2.41 15.53
C PHE A 307 -1.83 -2.41 14.09
N TYR A 308 -0.65 -2.98 13.83
CA TYR A 308 -0.13 -3.18 12.46
C TYR A 308 -1.09 -4.02 11.62
N LYS A 309 -1.50 -5.18 12.16
CA LYS A 309 -2.44 -6.10 11.53
C LYS A 309 -3.79 -5.47 11.25
N SER A 310 -4.31 -4.69 12.20
CA SER A 310 -5.59 -3.99 12.06
C SER A 310 -5.51 -2.85 11.05
N SER A 311 -4.38 -2.14 11.00
CA SER A 311 -4.08 -1.09 10.04
C SER A 311 -4.05 -1.63 8.62
N TRP A 312 -3.35 -2.76 8.41
CA TRP A 312 -3.37 -3.48 7.14
C TRP A 312 -4.80 -3.89 6.76
N ALA A 313 -5.52 -4.54 7.69
CA ALA A 313 -6.87 -5.04 7.45
C ALA A 313 -7.81 -3.92 7.03
N PHE A 314 -7.67 -2.77 7.68
CA PHE A 314 -8.51 -1.61 7.41
C PHE A 314 -8.20 -0.97 6.06
N VAL A 315 -6.92 -0.76 5.71
CA VAL A 315 -6.53 -0.30 4.37
C VAL A 315 -6.99 -1.29 3.30
N HIS A 316 -6.82 -2.60 3.52
CA HIS A 316 -7.24 -3.63 2.60
C HIS A 316 -8.78 -3.64 2.41
N PHE A 317 -9.55 -3.41 3.47
CA PHE A 317 -11.00 -3.19 3.39
C PHE A 317 -11.36 -1.95 2.57
N LEU A 318 -10.73 -0.80 2.84
CA LEU A 318 -10.99 0.44 2.10
C LEU A 318 -10.69 0.26 0.60
N MET A 319 -9.60 -0.43 0.26
CA MET A 319 -9.24 -0.69 -1.15
C MET A 319 -10.20 -1.65 -1.87
N SER A 320 -11.02 -2.41 -1.14
CA SER A 320 -11.85 -3.50 -1.68
C SER A 320 -13.11 -3.07 -2.41
N SER A 321 -13.54 -1.81 -2.26
CA SER A 321 -14.79 -1.30 -2.82
C SER A 321 -14.66 0.13 -3.34
N ASN A 322 -15.58 0.57 -4.20
CA ASN A 322 -15.60 1.95 -4.69
C ASN A 322 -15.80 2.96 -3.55
N SER A 323 -16.76 2.70 -2.65
CA SER A 323 -17.03 3.58 -1.50
C SER A 323 -15.89 3.57 -0.49
N GLY A 324 -15.21 2.44 -0.30
CA GLY A 324 -14.00 2.38 0.53
C GLY A 324 -12.84 3.17 -0.08
N ARG A 325 -12.61 3.06 -1.39
CA ARG A 325 -11.57 3.84 -2.09
C ARG A 325 -11.89 5.32 -2.09
N GLN A 326 -13.16 5.70 -2.21
CA GLN A 326 -13.59 7.09 -2.06
C GLN A 326 -13.33 7.60 -0.64
N THR A 327 -13.60 6.78 0.39
CA THR A 327 -13.26 7.12 1.78
C THR A 327 -11.76 7.33 1.97
N LEU A 328 -10.94 6.43 1.44
CA LEU A 328 -9.48 6.56 1.50
C LEU A 328 -8.99 7.80 0.75
N LYS A 329 -9.55 8.08 -0.44
CA LYS A 329 -9.26 9.29 -1.20
C LYS A 329 -9.52 10.54 -0.39
N ASP A 330 -10.70 10.64 0.24
CA ASP A 330 -11.07 11.83 1.01
C ASP A 330 -10.16 12.03 2.23
N ILE A 331 -9.79 10.94 2.92
CA ILE A 331 -8.79 10.99 4.01
C ILE A 331 -7.45 11.50 3.47
N LEU A 332 -6.92 10.89 2.40
CA LEU A 332 -5.61 11.23 1.86
C LEU A 332 -5.54 12.68 1.36
N LEU A 333 -6.57 13.14 0.65
CA LEU A 333 -6.63 14.52 0.17
C LEU A 333 -6.79 15.53 1.31
N GLN A 334 -7.49 15.16 2.38
CA GLN A 334 -7.62 16.02 3.55
C GLN A 334 -6.30 16.11 4.35
N GLU A 335 -5.59 15.00 4.56
CA GLU A 335 -4.25 15.01 5.16
C GLU A 335 -3.26 15.84 4.31
N GLN A 336 -3.36 15.77 2.98
CA GLN A 336 -2.54 16.59 2.07
C GLN A 336 -2.78 18.10 2.19
N SER A 337 -3.95 18.52 2.66
CA SER A 337 -4.29 19.96 2.74
C SER A 337 -3.45 20.69 3.79
N GLU A 338 -3.05 19.99 4.84
CA GLU A 338 -2.18 20.50 5.91
C GLU A 338 -1.05 19.49 6.22
N PRO A 339 0.01 19.42 5.39
CA PRO A 339 1.03 18.35 5.49
C PRO A 339 1.81 18.28 6.81
N CYS A 340 1.67 19.29 7.67
CA CYS A 340 2.34 19.43 8.97
C CYS A 340 1.43 19.15 10.17
N SER A 341 0.16 18.82 9.94
CA SER A 341 -0.76 18.33 10.96
C SER A 341 -1.21 16.91 10.58
N SER A 342 -1.94 16.26 11.47
CA SER A 342 -2.62 15.00 11.14
C SER A 342 -4.04 15.09 11.62
N LEU A 343 -4.97 14.47 10.90
CA LEU A 343 -6.37 14.50 11.28
C LEU A 343 -6.58 13.82 12.63
N THR A 344 -7.41 14.44 13.45
CA THR A 344 -7.86 13.88 14.72
C THR A 344 -8.80 12.69 14.49
N ALA A 345 -8.94 11.82 15.50
CA ALA A 345 -9.88 10.71 15.45
C ALA A 345 -11.33 11.16 15.13
N ASN A 346 -11.75 12.33 15.64
CA ASN A 346 -13.08 12.88 15.35
C ASN A 346 -13.23 13.32 13.90
N GLN A 347 -12.23 13.99 13.31
CA GLN A 347 -12.25 14.38 11.89
C GLN A 347 -12.27 13.14 10.99
N LEU A 348 -11.42 12.15 11.27
CA LEU A 348 -11.38 10.89 10.54
C LEU A 348 -12.70 10.14 10.62
N LYS A 349 -13.30 10.05 11.82
CA LYS A 349 -14.62 9.45 12.02
C LYS A 349 -15.66 10.13 11.14
N GLY A 350 -15.70 11.46 11.11
CA GLY A 350 -16.62 12.23 10.26
C GLY A 350 -16.50 11.88 8.78
N ILE A 351 -15.27 11.90 8.24
CA ILE A 351 -15.00 11.54 6.83
C ILE A 351 -15.43 10.10 6.55
N MET A 352 -15.10 9.17 7.44
CA MET A 352 -15.43 7.76 7.28
C MET A 352 -16.94 7.51 7.31
N THR A 353 -17.67 8.10 8.25
CA THR A 353 -19.12 7.89 8.36
C THR A 353 -19.90 8.50 7.20
N ASN A 354 -19.38 9.55 6.54
CA ASN A 354 -20.01 10.14 5.35
C ASN A 354 -20.09 9.15 4.19
N ASN A 355 -19.02 8.39 3.96
CA ASN A 355 -18.92 7.43 2.86
C ASN A 355 -19.26 5.98 3.28
N GLN A 356 -19.17 5.68 4.59
CA GLN A 356 -19.42 4.37 5.20
C GLN A 356 -20.28 4.52 6.48
N PRO A 357 -21.59 4.83 6.38
CA PRO A 357 -22.44 5.03 7.56
C PRO A 357 -22.46 3.81 8.51
N ASN A 358 -22.32 2.60 7.96
CA ASN A 358 -22.28 1.34 8.70
C ASN A 358 -20.86 0.74 8.80
N LEU A 359 -19.82 1.59 8.91
CA LEU A 359 -18.41 1.19 8.84
C LEU A 359 -18.08 -0.03 9.71
N ALA A 360 -18.48 -0.01 10.98
CA ALA A 360 -18.15 -1.09 11.93
C ALA A 360 -18.74 -2.44 11.48
N ALA A 361 -20.03 -2.47 11.13
CA ALA A 361 -20.70 -3.68 10.66
C ALA A 361 -20.13 -4.16 9.31
N ALA A 362 -19.85 -3.24 8.39
CA ALA A 362 -19.27 -3.55 7.09
C ALA A 362 -17.86 -4.14 7.23
N PHE A 363 -17.04 -3.57 8.10
CA PHE A 363 -15.70 -4.07 8.39
C PHE A 363 -15.74 -5.42 9.10
N GLN A 364 -16.62 -5.61 10.08
CA GLN A 364 -16.77 -6.92 10.73
C GLN A 364 -17.21 -8.00 9.74
N LYS A 365 -18.19 -7.69 8.87
CA LYS A 365 -18.60 -8.59 7.79
C LYS A 365 -17.45 -8.90 6.84
N TYR A 366 -16.60 -7.92 6.55
CA TYR A 366 -15.41 -8.09 5.74
C TYR A 366 -14.42 -9.08 6.35
N LEU A 367 -14.15 -8.97 7.66
CA LEU A 367 -13.25 -9.87 8.39
C LEU A 367 -13.77 -11.30 8.48
N ASN A 368 -15.09 -11.49 8.45
CA ASN A 368 -15.72 -12.82 8.49
C ASN A 368 -15.64 -13.58 7.15
N LEU A 369 -15.11 -12.96 6.09
CA LEU A 369 -14.92 -13.58 4.78
C LEU A 369 -13.43 -13.83 4.51
N PRO A 370 -13.09 -14.88 3.74
CA PRO A 370 -11.73 -15.08 3.25
C PRO A 370 -11.21 -13.85 2.50
N ILE A 371 -10.09 -13.29 2.95
CA ILE A 371 -9.47 -12.14 2.33
C ILE A 371 -8.86 -12.55 0.99
N LYS A 372 -9.37 -11.92 -0.07
CA LYS A 372 -8.94 -12.17 -1.44
C LYS A 372 -7.76 -11.29 -1.82
N THR A 373 -6.87 -11.83 -2.65
CA THR A 373 -5.86 -11.06 -3.38
C THR A 373 -6.52 -9.89 -4.13
N GLN A 374 -5.96 -8.69 -3.99
CA GLN A 374 -6.42 -7.49 -4.69
C GLN A 374 -5.52 -7.19 -5.88
N ARG A 375 -6.12 -6.78 -7.00
CA ARG A 375 -5.41 -6.23 -8.16
C ARG A 375 -5.23 -4.73 -7.95
N LEU A 376 -4.05 -4.21 -8.30
CA LEU A 376 -3.75 -2.77 -8.22
C LEU A 376 -4.10 -2.03 -9.51
#